data_AF-A0A1Y2FXI2-F1
#
_entry.id   AF-A0A1Y2FXI2-F1
#
_cell.length_a   1.000
_cell.length_b   1.000
_cell.length_c   1.000
_cell.angle_alpha   90.00
_cell.angle_beta   90.00
_cell.angle_gamma   90.00
#
_symmetry.space_group_name_H-M   'P 1'
#
loop_
_entity.id
_entity.type
_entity.pdbx_description
1 polymer ?
#
loop_
_entity_poly.entity_id
_entity_poly.type
_entity_poly.pdbx_seq_one_letter_code
_entity_poly.pdbx_strand_id
1 'polypeptide(L)'
;MRFTDSSSSTLSSTRVGLALLLLSSTPIFASPARVKRSFQGEERDLAWEQADGIAARGLVEGEEMMKGFEKRAGLRAARTLPATTTSKAALRSARTLPATTTTVKTTTTTSKPATTTGKTTTTTSRTTTTSPKTTTTTTKTTTSAAATSSAAKLTSTKKGLGYNTASYLTGFSNLHSLAWGYNWSPYENLDGQPSLAAEVDFVPMLWGGDATGWATAAQAAINGGAKYLLGFNEPDLNTQSNLNATEAARLWKLNMEPFYGKAKLISPAITNGGAPMGVQWMRDFLAACTGCHIDGMAMHMYDAAWNTGYFTNYLSTTYAEFGIPIWLTEFAGSGTAEEQVTFLKYYLPWLEAQPFIFRYAAFGAFSGTFVNADGSLTALGLTYAQTV
;
A
#
# COMPACT_ATOMS: atom_id res chain seq x y z
N MET A 1 -38.48 95.94 1.60
CA MET A 1 -38.25 96.55 0.27
C MET A 1 -36.86 96.11 -0.19
N ARG A 2 -36.70 95.58 -1.42
CA ARG A 2 -36.20 96.27 -2.63
C ARG A 2 -34.79 96.89 -2.46
N PHE A 3 -33.80 96.71 -3.36
CA PHE A 3 -33.72 96.04 -4.68
C PHE A 3 -32.22 95.83 -5.06
N THR A 4 -31.89 94.86 -5.95
CA THR A 4 -30.67 94.74 -6.84
C THR A 4 -29.24 94.87 -6.23
N ASP A 5 -28.26 93.98 -6.48
CA ASP A 5 -27.62 93.53 -7.75
C ASP A 5 -26.73 94.65 -8.37
N SER A 6 -25.44 94.49 -8.74
CA SER A 6 -24.57 93.33 -9.08
C SER A 6 -23.09 93.57 -8.60
N SER A 7 -22.00 92.83 -8.85
CA SER A 7 -21.65 91.82 -9.89
C SER A 7 -20.38 90.97 -9.57
N SER A 8 -20.11 89.97 -10.43
CA SER A 8 -18.79 89.38 -10.80
C SER A 8 -18.25 88.11 -10.11
N SER A 9 -17.54 87.29 -10.92
CA SER A 9 -16.88 85.98 -10.63
C SER A 9 -17.80 84.79 -10.27
N THR A 10 -17.66 83.57 -10.80
CA THR A 10 -16.80 83.07 -11.90
C THR A 10 -17.43 81.84 -12.59
N LEU A 11 -17.03 81.59 -13.85
CA LEU A 11 -17.24 80.41 -14.73
C LEU A 11 -17.87 79.16 -14.06
N SER A 12 -19.11 78.75 -14.37
CA SER A 12 -19.61 78.17 -15.65
C SER A 12 -19.37 76.66 -15.79
N SER A 13 -20.40 75.91 -16.20
CA SER A 13 -20.45 74.44 -16.25
C SER A 13 -20.98 73.95 -17.60
N THR A 14 -20.36 72.89 -18.16
CA THR A 14 -20.85 71.88 -19.14
C THR A 14 -19.62 71.10 -19.69
N ARG A 15 -19.67 69.86 -20.22
CA ARG A 15 -20.74 68.91 -20.59
C ARG A 15 -20.16 67.48 -20.67
N VAL A 16 -21.03 66.46 -20.64
CA VAL A 16 -20.92 65.11 -21.27
C VAL A 16 -19.60 64.30 -21.08
N GLY A 17 -19.68 63.24 -20.27
CA GLY A 17 -19.74 61.84 -20.76
C GLY A 17 -18.51 61.14 -21.38
N LEU A 18 -18.30 59.91 -20.88
CA LEU A 18 -17.59 58.75 -21.48
C LEU A 18 -16.05 58.66 -21.31
N ALA A 19 -15.62 57.53 -20.71
CA ALA A 19 -14.30 56.84 -20.67
C ALA A 19 -13.01 57.58 -21.16
N LEU A 20 -11.86 57.48 -20.48
CA LEU A 20 -11.11 56.22 -20.25
C LEU A 20 -9.83 56.45 -19.39
N LEU A 21 -9.29 55.35 -18.81
CA LEU A 21 -7.87 55.11 -18.43
C LEU A 21 -7.25 55.75 -17.15
N LEU A 22 -6.87 54.86 -16.20
CA LEU A 22 -5.67 54.81 -15.31
C LEU A 22 -5.26 56.08 -14.49
N LEU A 23 -4.90 55.97 -13.19
CA LEU A 23 -3.80 55.14 -12.65
C LEU A 23 -3.83 55.04 -11.10
N SER A 24 -3.50 53.85 -10.54
CA SER A 24 -3.18 53.58 -9.10
C SER A 24 -4.28 53.85 -8.04
N SER A 25 -4.41 53.12 -6.92
CA SER A 25 -3.53 52.12 -6.27
C SER A 25 -4.34 51.06 -5.47
N THR A 26 -3.66 49.95 -5.08
CA THR A 26 -4.06 48.95 -4.05
C THR A 26 -5.46 48.33 -4.10
N PRO A 27 -5.62 47.05 -4.53
CA PRO A 27 -6.85 46.29 -4.32
C PRO A 27 -6.96 45.78 -2.87
N ILE A 28 -8.18 45.83 -2.32
CA ILE A 28 -8.53 45.18 -1.05
C ILE A 28 -8.63 43.67 -1.28
N PHE A 29 -8.06 42.85 -0.39
CA PHE A 29 -8.21 41.39 -0.43
C PHE A 29 -9.66 41.00 -0.07
N ALA A 30 -10.48 40.77 -1.09
CA ALA A 30 -11.75 40.07 -0.94
C ALA A 30 -11.47 38.58 -0.67
N SER A 31 -12.01 38.05 0.42
CA SER A 31 -11.86 36.63 0.79
C SER A 31 -12.66 35.75 -0.17
N PRO A 32 -12.04 34.78 -0.88
CA PRO A 32 -12.78 33.79 -1.66
C PRO A 32 -13.61 32.89 -0.74
N ALA A 33 -14.90 32.75 -1.02
CA ALA A 33 -15.77 31.87 -0.24
C ALA A 33 -15.27 30.41 -0.33
N ARG A 34 -14.83 29.85 0.81
CA ARG A 34 -14.35 28.46 0.88
C ARG A 34 -15.52 27.52 0.58
N VAL A 35 -15.46 26.83 -0.57
CA VAL A 35 -16.42 25.77 -0.93
C VAL A 35 -16.20 24.57 0.00
N LYS A 36 -16.82 24.60 1.18
CA LYS A 36 -16.93 23.45 2.08
C LYS A 36 -17.91 22.44 1.48
N ARG A 37 -17.42 21.55 0.62
CA ARG A 37 -18.11 20.28 0.31
C ARG A 37 -17.99 19.37 1.54
N SER A 38 -19.07 18.75 1.97
CA SER A 38 -19.12 17.90 3.16
C SER A 38 -18.83 16.44 2.79
N PHE A 39 -17.54 16.08 2.74
CA PHE A 39 -17.03 14.82 2.21
C PHE A 39 -17.61 13.53 2.84
N GLN A 40 -18.07 13.56 4.10
CA GLN A 40 -18.55 12.39 4.86
C GLN A 40 -19.74 11.62 4.26
N GLY A 41 -20.44 12.18 3.27
CA GLY A 41 -21.53 11.51 2.54
C GLY A 41 -21.05 10.90 1.21
N GLU A 42 -20.67 11.77 0.27
CA GLU A 42 -20.31 11.38 -1.11
C GLU A 42 -19.21 10.31 -1.15
N GLU A 43 -18.15 10.43 -0.35
CA GLU A 43 -17.06 9.43 -0.33
C GLU A 43 -17.52 8.04 0.08
N ARG A 44 -18.44 7.97 1.05
CA ARG A 44 -18.88 6.70 1.63
C ARG A 44 -19.74 5.92 0.66
N ASP A 45 -20.68 6.61 -0.01
CA ASP A 45 -21.59 5.97 -0.95
C ASP A 45 -20.89 5.69 -2.29
N LEU A 46 -19.96 6.56 -2.74
CA LEU A 46 -19.08 6.28 -3.89
C LEU A 46 -18.15 5.08 -3.64
N ALA A 47 -17.57 4.93 -2.44
CA ALA A 47 -16.69 3.80 -2.14
C ALA A 47 -17.44 2.45 -2.20
N TRP A 48 -18.67 2.38 -1.68
CA TRP A 48 -19.49 1.16 -1.76
C TRP A 48 -20.04 0.93 -3.19
N GLU A 49 -20.51 1.96 -3.90
CA GLU A 49 -20.98 1.83 -5.29
C GLU A 49 -19.84 1.43 -6.25
N GLN A 50 -18.61 1.91 -6.00
CA GLN A 50 -17.42 1.50 -6.75
C GLN A 50 -16.92 0.11 -6.33
N ALA A 51 -16.99 -0.26 -5.04
CA ALA A 51 -16.68 -1.63 -4.59
C ALA A 51 -17.62 -2.66 -5.23
N ASP A 52 -18.93 -2.41 -5.25
CA ASP A 52 -19.90 -3.26 -5.94
C ASP A 52 -19.67 -3.27 -7.46
N GLY A 53 -19.33 -2.12 -8.05
CA GLY A 53 -18.95 -1.99 -9.46
C GLY A 53 -17.65 -2.69 -9.86
N ILE A 54 -16.71 -2.86 -8.91
CA ILE A 54 -15.45 -3.61 -9.07
C ILE A 54 -15.70 -5.11 -8.85
N ALA A 55 -16.44 -5.50 -7.81
CA ALA A 55 -16.83 -6.89 -7.56
C ALA A 55 -17.61 -7.48 -8.75
N ALA A 56 -18.55 -6.70 -9.33
CA ALA A 56 -19.27 -7.09 -10.54
C ALA A 56 -18.36 -7.37 -11.76
N ARG A 57 -17.17 -6.75 -11.83
CA ARG A 57 -16.17 -7.03 -12.88
C ARG A 57 -15.25 -8.20 -12.49
N GLY A 58 -14.83 -8.26 -11.22
CA GLY A 58 -14.03 -9.34 -10.67
C GLY A 58 -14.68 -10.72 -10.82
N LEU A 59 -16.01 -10.79 -10.70
CA LEU A 59 -16.79 -12.00 -10.99
C LEU A 59 -16.63 -12.46 -12.45
N VAL A 60 -16.71 -11.55 -13.42
CA VAL A 60 -16.61 -11.87 -14.86
C VAL A 60 -15.17 -12.25 -15.24
N GLU A 61 -14.19 -11.43 -14.86
CA GLU A 61 -12.78 -11.67 -15.19
C GLU A 61 -12.21 -12.88 -14.43
N GLY A 62 -12.66 -13.12 -13.19
CA GLY A 62 -12.30 -14.29 -12.40
C GLY A 62 -12.84 -15.59 -12.99
N GLU A 63 -14.08 -15.60 -13.48
CA GLU A 63 -14.65 -16.79 -14.13
C GLU A 63 -13.95 -17.09 -15.48
N GLU A 64 -13.59 -16.08 -16.27
CA GLU A 64 -12.77 -16.26 -17.48
C GLU A 64 -11.34 -16.72 -17.15
N MET A 65 -10.72 -16.19 -16.10
CA MET A 65 -9.38 -16.61 -15.66
C MET A 65 -9.38 -18.07 -15.20
N MET A 66 -10.41 -18.50 -14.45
CA MET A 66 -10.58 -19.89 -14.02
C MET A 66 -10.81 -20.84 -15.21
N LYS A 67 -11.72 -20.51 -16.13
CA LYS A 67 -11.91 -21.26 -17.40
C LYS A 67 -10.61 -21.32 -18.22
N GLY A 68 -9.83 -20.23 -18.22
CA GLY A 68 -8.51 -20.15 -18.82
C GLY A 68 -7.46 -21.02 -18.14
N PHE A 69 -7.57 -21.26 -16.83
CA PHE A 69 -6.67 -22.09 -16.03
C PHE A 69 -7.00 -23.58 -16.18
N GLU A 70 -8.28 -23.98 -16.08
CA GLU A 70 -8.73 -25.35 -16.34
C GLU A 70 -8.29 -25.85 -17.72
N LYS A 71 -8.47 -25.01 -18.75
CA LYS A 71 -8.05 -25.29 -20.12
C LYS A 71 -6.53 -25.48 -20.27
N ARG A 72 -5.71 -24.81 -19.43
CA ARG A 72 -4.24 -24.98 -19.39
C ARG A 72 -3.81 -26.17 -18.52
N ALA A 73 -4.55 -26.47 -17.45
CA ALA A 73 -4.32 -27.62 -16.59
C ALA A 73 -4.60 -28.93 -17.33
N GLY A 74 -5.73 -29.03 -18.04
CA GLY A 74 -6.06 -30.18 -18.90
C GLY A 74 -5.02 -30.42 -20.00
N LEU A 75 -4.54 -29.36 -20.65
CA LEU A 75 -3.45 -29.44 -21.64
C LEU A 75 -2.10 -29.90 -21.06
N ARG A 76 -1.85 -29.66 -19.77
CA ARG A 76 -0.64 -30.14 -19.07
C ARG A 76 -0.78 -31.58 -18.57
N ALA A 77 -1.95 -31.96 -18.07
CA ALA A 77 -2.24 -33.32 -17.64
C ALA A 77 -2.11 -34.33 -18.80
N ALA A 78 -2.41 -33.93 -20.03
CA ALA A 78 -2.33 -34.78 -21.22
C ALA A 78 -0.91 -35.09 -21.75
N ARG A 79 0.19 -34.71 -21.06
CA ARG A 79 1.55 -34.73 -21.66
C ARG A 79 2.71 -35.33 -20.82
N THR A 80 2.46 -36.40 -20.08
CA THR A 80 3.48 -37.34 -19.52
C THR A 80 2.75 -38.60 -19.02
N LEU A 81 3.17 -39.87 -19.21
CA LEU A 81 4.30 -40.53 -19.91
C LEU A 81 3.76 -41.82 -20.60
N PRO A 82 4.40 -42.35 -21.67
CA PRO A 82 4.01 -43.63 -22.26
C PRO A 82 4.63 -44.83 -21.53
N ALA A 83 3.83 -45.88 -21.28
CA ALA A 83 4.30 -47.19 -20.84
C ALA A 83 4.35 -48.20 -22.01
N THR A 84 5.27 -49.17 -21.94
CA THR A 84 5.59 -50.10 -23.04
C THR A 84 4.69 -51.35 -23.11
N THR A 85 4.19 -51.66 -24.32
CA THR A 85 3.86 -53.04 -24.75
C THR A 85 4.04 -53.21 -26.27
N THR A 86 4.00 -54.46 -26.74
CA THR A 86 4.78 -54.93 -27.90
C THR A 86 4.02 -55.04 -29.23
N SER A 87 4.72 -54.69 -30.33
CA SER A 87 4.66 -55.31 -31.67
C SER A 87 3.35 -55.40 -32.47
N LYS A 88 3.31 -54.70 -33.61
CA LYS A 88 3.40 -55.35 -34.95
C LYS A 88 3.86 -54.36 -36.02
N ALA A 89 4.36 -54.85 -37.15
CA ALA A 89 5.09 -54.08 -38.14
C ALA A 89 4.36 -53.93 -39.50
N ALA A 90 4.67 -52.85 -40.21
CA ALA A 90 4.40 -52.64 -41.64
C ALA A 90 5.60 -51.88 -42.28
N LEU A 91 5.73 -51.91 -43.62
CA LEU A 91 6.99 -51.63 -44.33
C LEU A 91 6.99 -50.36 -45.20
N ARG A 92 8.21 -49.79 -45.36
CA ARG A 92 8.69 -48.91 -46.45
C ARG A 92 8.07 -47.48 -46.48
N SER A 93 8.71 -46.48 -47.10
CA SER A 93 9.96 -46.47 -47.90
C SER A 93 10.82 -45.23 -47.59
N ALA A 94 12.11 -45.25 -47.97
CA ALA A 94 13.05 -44.15 -47.75
C ALA A 94 13.28 -43.30 -49.02
N ARG A 95 13.66 -42.02 -48.84
CA ARG A 95 14.33 -41.19 -49.86
C ARG A 95 15.32 -40.21 -49.20
N THR A 96 16.26 -39.71 -49.98
CA THR A 96 17.61 -39.29 -49.54
C THR A 96 17.80 -37.78 -49.29
N LEU A 97 18.88 -37.49 -48.55
CA LEU A 97 19.59 -36.20 -48.40
C LEU A 97 19.92 -35.54 -49.77
N PRO A 98 20.16 -34.20 -49.80
CA PRO A 98 21.47 -33.64 -49.43
C PRO A 98 21.42 -32.51 -48.39
N ALA A 99 22.59 -32.14 -47.86
CA ALA A 99 22.81 -31.01 -46.95
C ALA A 99 23.59 -29.88 -47.64
N THR A 100 23.58 -28.67 -47.06
CA THR A 100 24.40 -27.53 -47.49
C THR A 100 25.23 -27.01 -46.32
N THR A 101 26.52 -26.77 -46.56
CA THR A 101 27.52 -26.38 -45.54
C THR A 101 27.84 -24.88 -45.61
N THR A 102 28.00 -24.22 -44.45
CA THR A 102 28.63 -22.90 -44.35
C THR A 102 29.58 -22.87 -43.15
N THR A 103 30.69 -22.12 -43.25
CA THR A 103 31.93 -22.41 -42.51
C THR A 103 32.19 -21.54 -41.27
N VAL A 104 32.77 -22.20 -40.27
CA VAL A 104 33.34 -21.72 -39.01
C VAL A 104 34.17 -20.43 -39.10
N LYS A 105 34.01 -19.54 -38.09
CA LYS A 105 35.17 -18.89 -37.44
C LYS A 105 34.90 -18.62 -35.95
N THR A 106 35.59 -19.37 -35.09
CA THR A 106 35.54 -19.22 -33.62
C THR A 106 36.95 -18.99 -33.09
N THR A 107 37.14 -18.01 -32.21
CA THR A 107 38.44 -17.67 -31.63
C THR A 107 38.59 -18.32 -30.25
N THR A 108 39.65 -19.09 -30.04
CA THR A 108 39.93 -19.79 -28.78
C THR A 108 40.85 -19.00 -27.87
N THR A 109 40.52 -18.93 -26.58
CA THR A 109 41.51 -18.77 -25.49
C THR A 109 41.20 -19.77 -24.38
N THR A 110 42.24 -20.25 -23.70
CA THR A 110 42.18 -21.46 -22.88
C THR A 110 42.96 -21.25 -21.59
N SER A 111 42.43 -21.67 -20.45
CA SER A 111 43.18 -21.83 -19.21
C SER A 111 42.80 -23.15 -18.53
N LYS A 112 43.79 -23.78 -17.88
CA LYS A 112 43.70 -25.11 -17.25
C LYS A 112 44.13 -24.96 -15.77
N PRO A 113 43.48 -25.63 -14.80
CA PRO A 113 43.79 -25.45 -13.38
C PRO A 113 45.16 -26.00 -13.00
N ALA A 114 45.71 -25.46 -11.90
CA ALA A 114 46.93 -25.91 -11.27
C ALA A 114 46.66 -26.44 -9.85
N THR A 115 47.22 -27.60 -9.54
CA THR A 115 47.26 -28.20 -8.19
C THR A 115 48.71 -28.36 -7.81
N THR A 116 49.08 -28.08 -6.55
CA THR A 116 50.45 -28.30 -6.06
C THR A 116 50.47 -28.95 -4.68
N THR A 117 51.43 -29.84 -4.46
CA THR A 117 51.56 -30.74 -3.30
C THR A 117 52.36 -30.15 -2.13
N GLY A 118 52.14 -30.69 -0.93
CA GLY A 118 52.92 -30.38 0.28
C GLY A 118 53.95 -31.46 0.68
N LYS A 119 54.83 -31.11 1.62
CA LYS A 119 55.83 -31.97 2.31
C LYS A 119 56.27 -31.20 3.57
N THR A 120 56.09 -31.61 4.84
CA THR A 120 56.25 -32.87 5.59
C THR A 120 57.62 -33.03 6.27
N THR A 121 57.66 -32.66 7.55
CA THR A 121 58.53 -33.17 8.65
C THR A 121 57.74 -32.93 9.96
N THR A 122 57.20 -33.90 10.74
CA THR A 122 57.82 -34.89 11.66
C THR A 122 58.82 -34.27 12.64
N THR A 123 58.78 -34.47 13.98
CA THR A 123 58.07 -35.45 14.87
C THR A 123 57.62 -34.69 16.18
N THR A 124 57.08 -35.16 17.33
CA THR A 124 57.12 -36.42 18.12
C THR A 124 55.94 -36.56 19.13
N SER A 125 55.74 -37.79 19.63
CA SER A 125 54.88 -38.32 20.72
C SER A 125 54.69 -37.48 22.02
N ARG A 126 53.48 -37.36 22.62
CA ARG A 126 52.70 -38.33 23.51
C ARG A 126 53.14 -38.23 25.00
N THR A 127 52.34 -38.30 26.09
CA THR A 127 51.14 -39.13 26.41
C THR A 127 50.41 -38.62 27.70
N THR A 128 49.06 -38.73 27.79
CA THR A 128 48.22 -38.71 29.05
C THR A 128 48.29 -37.45 29.95
N THR A 129 47.39 -37.14 30.91
CA THR A 129 46.45 -37.96 31.72
C THR A 129 45.17 -37.18 32.09
N THR A 130 44.04 -37.86 32.30
CA THR A 130 42.79 -37.29 32.84
C THR A 130 42.62 -37.55 34.35
N SER A 131 42.06 -36.59 35.09
CA SER A 131 41.50 -36.81 36.43
C SER A 131 40.45 -35.74 36.80
N PRO A 132 39.43 -36.07 37.61
CA PRO A 132 38.28 -35.21 37.85
C PRO A 132 38.49 -34.22 39.00
N LYS A 133 37.84 -33.05 38.93
CA LYS A 133 37.68 -32.15 40.08
C LYS A 133 36.24 -32.17 40.59
N THR A 134 36.02 -32.93 41.66
CA THR A 134 34.78 -32.94 42.45
C THR A 134 34.37 -31.52 42.84
N THR A 135 33.10 -31.17 42.64
CA THR A 135 32.50 -29.93 43.15
C THR A 135 31.11 -30.25 43.72
N THR A 136 30.80 -29.70 44.89
CA THR A 136 29.74 -30.19 45.79
C THR A 136 28.32 -29.99 45.26
N THR A 137 27.52 -31.07 45.26
CA THR A 137 26.08 -31.02 44.96
C THR A 137 25.31 -30.38 46.13
N THR A 138 24.99 -29.09 46.02
CA THR A 138 24.10 -28.41 46.98
C THR A 138 22.67 -28.44 46.48
N THR A 139 21.85 -29.36 46.99
CA THR A 139 20.46 -29.58 46.57
C THR A 139 19.55 -28.41 46.99
N LYS A 140 19.44 -27.38 46.14
CA LYS A 140 18.42 -26.33 46.30
C LYS A 140 17.08 -26.81 45.76
N THR A 141 16.11 -26.99 46.65
CA THR A 141 14.72 -27.30 46.31
C THR A 141 14.07 -26.12 45.60
N THR A 142 14.10 -26.09 44.27
CA THR A 142 13.39 -25.09 43.47
C THR A 142 11.90 -25.39 43.49
N THR A 143 11.16 -24.79 44.42
CA THR A 143 9.70 -24.70 44.33
C THR A 143 9.33 -24.08 42.99
N SER A 144 8.65 -24.84 42.13
CA SER A 144 8.15 -24.33 40.86
C SER A 144 7.03 -23.34 41.15
N ALA A 145 7.38 -22.05 41.23
CA ALA A 145 6.40 -20.99 41.16
C ALA A 145 5.77 -21.08 39.77
N ALA A 146 4.50 -21.45 39.71
CA ALA A 146 3.76 -21.48 38.46
C ALA A 146 3.85 -20.08 37.83
N ALA A 147 4.51 -19.98 36.68
CA ALA A 147 4.62 -18.73 35.97
C ALA A 147 3.20 -18.35 35.52
N THR A 148 2.57 -17.43 36.24
CA THR A 148 1.32 -16.81 35.81
C THR A 148 1.63 -16.13 34.49
N SER A 149 1.23 -16.77 33.40
CA SER A 149 1.39 -16.21 32.06
C SER A 149 0.43 -15.02 31.95
N SER A 150 0.89 -13.86 32.41
CA SER A 150 0.31 -12.58 32.04
C SER A 150 0.20 -12.60 30.52
N ALA A 151 -1.03 -12.66 30.01
CA ALA A 151 -1.27 -12.76 28.57
C ALA A 151 -0.59 -11.56 27.92
N ALA A 152 0.54 -11.81 27.25
CA ALA A 152 1.28 -10.77 26.56
C ALA A 152 0.33 -10.22 25.51
N LYS A 153 -0.11 -8.97 25.71
CA LYS A 153 -1.05 -8.33 24.81
C LYS A 153 -0.31 -8.02 23.52
N LEU A 154 -0.34 -8.97 22.58
CA LEU A 154 0.28 -8.86 21.27
C LEU A 154 -0.55 -7.92 20.40
N THR A 155 -0.48 -6.63 20.74
CA THR A 155 -0.96 -5.53 19.90
C THR A 155 -0.19 -5.60 18.58
N SER A 156 -0.89 -5.99 17.51
CA SER A 156 -0.24 -6.15 16.19
C SER A 156 0.48 -4.88 15.76
N THR A 157 1.74 -5.03 15.35
CA THR A 157 2.54 -3.96 14.75
C THR A 157 2.12 -3.63 13.31
N LYS A 158 1.28 -4.49 12.71
CA LYS A 158 0.76 -4.37 11.34
C LYS A 158 -0.58 -3.64 11.27
N LYS A 159 -1.45 -3.80 12.26
CA LYS A 159 -2.84 -3.30 12.24
C LYS A 159 -2.90 -1.77 12.41
N GLY A 160 -3.69 -1.12 11.55
CA GLY A 160 -4.00 0.30 11.63
C GLY A 160 -5.38 0.63 11.04
N LEU A 161 -5.74 1.91 10.97
CA LEU A 161 -7.00 2.35 10.35
C LEU A 161 -6.82 3.64 9.54
N GLY A 162 -7.50 3.71 8.40
CA GLY A 162 -7.80 4.96 7.70
C GLY A 162 -8.95 5.69 8.40
N TYR A 163 -8.82 6.98 8.71
CA TYR A 163 -9.82 7.75 9.46
C TYR A 163 -10.10 9.14 8.88
N ASN A 164 -11.37 9.53 8.78
CA ASN A 164 -11.78 10.92 8.49
C ASN A 164 -12.16 11.71 9.76
N THR A 165 -12.11 11.10 10.94
CA THR A 165 -12.48 11.71 12.23
C THR A 165 -11.74 10.98 13.34
N ALA A 166 -10.77 11.63 13.97
CA ALA A 166 -9.81 10.96 14.88
C ALA A 166 -10.49 10.38 16.13
N SER A 167 -11.57 10.99 16.61
CA SER A 167 -12.35 10.48 17.75
C SER A 167 -12.99 9.12 17.49
N TYR A 168 -13.21 8.72 16.23
CA TYR A 168 -13.67 7.36 15.90
C TYR A 168 -12.62 6.27 16.15
N LEU A 169 -11.34 6.64 16.33
CA LEU A 169 -10.29 5.70 16.75
C LEU A 169 -10.24 5.49 18.27
N THR A 170 -10.93 6.31 19.08
CA THR A 170 -10.92 6.22 20.56
C THR A 170 -11.24 4.81 21.08
N GLY A 171 -12.25 4.14 20.53
CA GLY A 171 -12.62 2.78 20.94
C GLY A 171 -11.53 1.75 20.68
N PHE A 172 -10.76 1.92 19.60
CA PHE A 172 -9.62 1.08 19.25
C PHE A 172 -8.39 1.40 20.09
N SER A 173 -8.12 2.68 20.36
CA SER A 173 -7.03 3.14 21.23
C SER A 173 -7.22 2.67 22.67
N ASN A 174 -8.44 2.71 23.22
CA ASN A 174 -8.76 2.17 24.54
C ASN A 174 -8.55 0.64 24.61
N LEU A 175 -8.70 -0.06 23.48
CA LEU A 175 -8.35 -1.48 23.33
C LEU A 175 -6.87 -1.68 22.96
N HIS A 176 -6.10 -0.62 22.76
CA HIS A 176 -4.74 -0.58 22.20
C HIS A 176 -4.57 -1.51 20.98
N SER A 177 -5.54 -1.53 20.08
CA SER A 177 -5.59 -2.49 18.98
C SER A 177 -4.89 -2.04 17.68
N LEU A 178 -4.36 -0.81 17.64
CA LEU A 178 -3.73 -0.22 16.44
C LEU A 178 -2.27 0.12 16.76
N ALA A 179 -1.38 -0.07 15.77
CA ALA A 179 0.00 0.44 15.80
C ALA A 179 0.22 1.63 14.87
N TRP A 180 -0.75 1.96 14.00
CA TRP A 180 -0.66 3.09 13.07
C TRP A 180 -2.02 3.58 12.57
N GLY A 181 -2.03 4.76 11.94
CA GLY A 181 -3.21 5.30 11.26
C GLY A 181 -2.83 6.31 10.18
N TYR A 182 -3.75 6.55 9.24
CA TYR A 182 -3.64 7.58 8.20
C TYR A 182 -5.03 8.16 7.89
N ASN A 183 -5.09 9.27 7.17
CA ASN A 183 -6.34 10.02 6.97
C ASN A 183 -6.42 10.70 5.58
N TRP A 184 -5.83 10.06 4.56
CA TRP A 184 -5.76 10.56 3.18
C TRP A 184 -5.15 11.96 3.04
N SER A 185 -4.45 12.44 4.07
CA SER A 185 -3.95 13.81 4.20
C SER A 185 -2.49 13.82 4.68
N PRO A 186 -1.75 14.90 4.42
CA PRO A 186 -0.41 15.08 4.96
C PRO A 186 -0.38 15.60 6.42
N TYR A 187 -1.55 15.83 7.05
CA TYR A 187 -1.68 16.34 8.42
C TYR A 187 -2.56 15.42 9.29
N GLU A 188 -2.06 15.02 10.46
CA GLU A 188 -2.79 14.18 11.45
C GLU A 188 -4.10 14.84 11.91
N ASN A 189 -4.00 16.12 12.31
CA ASN A 189 -5.07 16.87 12.97
C ASN A 189 -5.83 17.75 11.96
N LEU A 190 -6.86 17.18 11.35
CA LEU A 190 -7.79 17.90 10.49
C LEU A 190 -8.74 18.78 11.33
N ASP A 191 -8.94 20.05 10.95
CA ASP A 191 -9.97 20.96 11.48
C ASP A 191 -10.17 20.98 13.03
N GLY A 192 -9.09 20.75 13.80
CA GLY A 192 -9.13 20.76 15.27
C GLY A 192 -9.61 19.46 15.94
N GLN A 193 -9.63 18.35 15.21
CA GLN A 193 -9.76 17.00 15.77
C GLN A 193 -8.66 16.71 16.82
N PRO A 194 -8.91 15.81 17.79
CA PRO A 194 -7.88 15.38 18.73
C PRO A 194 -6.77 14.60 18.00
N SER A 195 -5.54 14.70 18.52
CA SER A 195 -4.44 13.82 18.11
C SER A 195 -4.74 12.36 18.41
N LEU A 196 -4.02 11.49 17.71
CA LEU A 196 -4.04 10.05 17.94
C LEU A 196 -3.47 9.69 19.33
N ALA A 197 -3.73 8.47 19.77
CA ALA A 197 -3.06 7.92 20.95
C ALA A 197 -1.56 7.74 20.66
N ALA A 198 -0.70 8.01 21.63
CA ALA A 198 0.75 8.21 21.41
C ALA A 198 1.50 6.96 20.92
N GLU A 199 0.89 5.78 21.03
CA GLU A 199 1.38 4.50 20.49
C GLU A 199 1.02 4.24 19.01
N VAL A 200 0.17 5.08 18.42
CA VAL A 200 -0.33 4.93 17.04
C VAL A 200 0.51 5.80 16.09
N ASP A 201 1.40 5.18 15.31
CA ASP A 201 2.19 5.89 14.27
C ASP A 201 1.25 6.58 13.25
N PHE A 202 1.19 7.92 13.22
CA PHE A 202 0.58 8.62 12.09
C PHE A 202 1.45 8.49 10.83
N VAL A 203 0.82 8.20 9.69
CA VAL A 203 1.47 8.10 8.37
C VAL A 203 0.86 9.13 7.42
N PRO A 204 1.55 10.25 7.12
CA PRO A 204 1.05 11.26 6.19
C PRO A 204 1.05 10.75 4.74
N MET A 205 0.07 11.21 3.95
CA MET A 205 -0.11 10.85 2.55
C MET A 205 0.01 12.07 1.62
N LEU A 206 0.77 11.93 0.52
CA LEU A 206 0.69 12.82 -0.63
C LEU A 206 -0.42 12.31 -1.55
N TRP A 207 -1.67 12.70 -1.27
CA TRP A 207 -2.86 12.09 -1.88
C TRP A 207 -2.89 12.13 -3.41
N GLY A 208 -2.33 13.15 -4.06
CA GLY A 208 -2.38 13.26 -5.52
C GLY A 208 -1.35 14.23 -6.10
N GLY A 209 -1.61 14.70 -7.32
CA GLY A 209 -0.67 15.56 -8.06
C GLY A 209 -0.50 16.97 -7.51
N ASP A 210 -1.41 17.46 -6.66
CA ASP A 210 -1.21 18.70 -5.91
C ASP A 210 -0.35 18.46 -4.67
N ALA A 211 0.90 18.93 -4.73
CA ALA A 211 1.86 18.88 -3.62
C ALA A 211 1.89 20.16 -2.78
N THR A 212 0.86 21.02 -2.86
CA THR A 212 0.78 22.29 -2.11
C THR A 212 0.89 22.04 -0.60
N GLY A 213 1.98 22.51 0.01
CA GLY A 213 2.28 22.32 1.43
C GLY A 213 2.90 20.97 1.79
N TRP A 214 2.90 19.98 0.89
CA TRP A 214 3.42 18.62 1.14
C TRP A 214 4.82 18.61 1.75
N ALA A 215 5.76 19.32 1.14
CA ALA A 215 7.16 19.27 1.58
C ALA A 215 7.35 19.79 3.03
N THR A 216 6.54 20.79 3.43
CA THR A 216 6.53 21.31 4.80
C THR A 216 5.87 20.32 5.75
N ALA A 217 4.73 19.74 5.36
CA ALA A 217 3.96 18.80 6.17
C ALA A 217 4.73 17.48 6.41
N ALA A 218 5.29 16.88 5.37
CA ALA A 218 6.11 15.67 5.46
C ALA A 218 7.37 15.90 6.31
N GLN A 219 8.07 17.04 6.15
CA GLN A 219 9.22 17.34 7.00
C GLN A 219 8.82 17.59 8.47
N ALA A 220 7.67 18.20 8.72
CA ALA A 220 7.13 18.39 10.08
C ALA A 220 6.75 17.05 10.72
N ALA A 221 6.08 16.16 9.98
CA ALA A 221 5.73 14.81 10.44
C ALA A 221 6.98 13.98 10.77
N ILE A 222 8.01 14.01 9.90
CA ILE A 222 9.31 13.36 10.15
C ILE A 222 9.97 13.92 11.42
N ASN A 223 9.95 15.24 11.61
CA ASN A 223 10.48 15.88 12.83
C ASN A 223 9.67 15.47 14.09
N GLY A 224 8.39 15.14 13.93
CA GLY A 224 7.54 14.56 14.97
C GLY A 224 7.72 13.04 15.18
N GLY A 225 8.55 12.37 14.37
CA GLY A 225 8.86 10.95 14.47
C GLY A 225 8.18 10.04 13.43
N ALA A 226 7.48 10.59 12.43
CA ALA A 226 6.87 9.78 11.37
C ALA A 226 7.95 9.06 10.53
N LYS A 227 7.86 7.73 10.51
CA LYS A 227 8.88 6.84 9.91
C LYS A 227 8.60 6.54 8.42
N TYR A 228 7.38 6.80 7.96
CA TYR A 228 6.85 6.40 6.67
C TYR A 228 6.10 7.56 6.01
N LEU A 229 6.13 7.66 4.68
CA LEU A 229 5.31 8.57 3.88
C LEU A 229 4.55 7.74 2.83
N LEU A 230 3.25 7.99 2.66
CA LEU A 230 2.41 7.35 1.63
C LEU A 230 2.34 8.20 0.35
N GLY A 231 2.36 7.54 -0.80
CA GLY A 231 2.17 8.16 -2.12
C GLY A 231 0.70 8.41 -2.49
N PHE A 232 0.47 8.64 -3.79
CA PHE A 232 -0.84 9.01 -4.34
C PHE A 232 -1.92 7.96 -4.12
N ASN A 233 -3.15 8.40 -3.87
CA ASN A 233 -4.31 7.56 -3.62
C ASN A 233 -5.01 7.18 -4.94
N GLU A 234 -5.06 5.90 -5.26
CA GLU A 234 -5.72 5.32 -6.43
C GLU A 234 -5.47 6.11 -7.73
N PRO A 235 -4.21 6.35 -8.12
CA PRO A 235 -3.87 7.11 -9.32
C PRO A 235 -4.36 6.42 -10.61
N ASP A 236 -4.62 5.12 -10.53
CA ASP A 236 -5.24 4.31 -11.56
C ASP A 236 -6.76 4.54 -11.72
N LEU A 237 -7.43 5.18 -10.75
CA LEU A 237 -8.85 5.45 -10.78
C LEU A 237 -9.15 6.93 -11.08
N ASN A 238 -10.07 7.17 -12.02
CA ASN A 238 -10.33 8.50 -12.59
C ASN A 238 -11.13 9.45 -11.68
N THR A 239 -11.79 8.94 -10.66
CA THR A 239 -12.49 9.69 -9.60
C THR A 239 -11.59 10.08 -8.42
N GLN A 240 -10.36 9.56 -8.40
CA GLN A 240 -9.38 9.70 -7.30
C GLN A 240 -8.24 10.62 -7.76
N SER A 241 -6.97 10.32 -7.41
CA SER A 241 -5.85 11.18 -7.80
C SER A 241 -5.56 11.19 -9.31
N ASN A 242 -6.03 10.20 -10.06
CA ASN A 242 -6.13 10.19 -11.54
C ASN A 242 -4.82 10.61 -12.24
N LEU A 243 -3.75 9.87 -11.99
CA LEU A 243 -2.42 10.09 -12.56
C LEU A 243 -2.02 8.90 -13.42
N ASN A 244 -1.64 9.13 -14.69
CA ASN A 244 -0.96 8.07 -15.44
C ASN A 244 0.43 7.77 -14.83
N ALA A 245 0.88 6.52 -14.99
CA ALA A 245 2.15 6.02 -14.47
C ALA A 245 3.37 6.96 -14.70
N THR A 246 3.51 7.54 -15.89
CA THR A 246 4.62 8.43 -16.25
C THR A 246 4.58 9.74 -15.48
N GLU A 247 3.39 10.34 -15.35
CA GLU A 247 3.19 11.59 -14.60
C GLU A 247 3.34 11.36 -13.09
N ALA A 248 2.82 10.25 -12.56
CA ALA A 248 3.07 9.84 -11.18
C ALA A 248 4.57 9.61 -10.91
N ALA A 249 5.31 8.98 -11.82
CA ALA A 249 6.76 8.82 -11.70
C ALA A 249 7.51 10.16 -11.71
N ARG A 250 7.05 11.15 -12.50
CA ARG A 250 7.60 12.52 -12.52
C ARG A 250 7.32 13.24 -11.19
N LEU A 251 6.09 13.16 -10.69
CA LEU A 251 5.66 13.77 -9.43
C LEU A 251 6.33 13.12 -8.22
N TRP A 252 6.55 11.80 -8.25
CA TRP A 252 7.26 11.05 -7.22
C TRP A 252 8.71 11.53 -7.08
N LYS A 253 9.44 11.65 -8.21
CA LYS A 253 10.82 12.19 -8.24
C LYS A 253 10.93 13.63 -7.74
N LEU A 254 9.86 14.42 -7.87
CA LEU A 254 9.82 15.81 -7.41
C LEU A 254 9.48 15.93 -5.92
N ASN A 255 8.57 15.09 -5.40
CA ASN A 255 7.91 15.31 -4.11
C ASN A 255 8.18 14.24 -3.05
N MET A 256 8.48 12.99 -3.44
CA MET A 256 8.70 11.87 -2.50
C MET A 256 10.20 11.58 -2.30
N GLU A 257 10.98 11.51 -3.38
CA GLU A 257 12.44 11.29 -3.32
C GLU A 257 13.21 12.24 -2.39
N PRO A 258 12.86 13.54 -2.22
CA PRO A 258 13.53 14.44 -1.25
C PRO A 258 13.40 14.03 0.23
N PHE A 259 12.64 12.99 0.53
CA PHE A 259 12.47 12.39 1.85
C PHE A 259 13.09 11.00 2.00
N TYR A 260 13.61 10.40 0.92
CA TYR A 260 14.33 9.14 1.02
C TYR A 260 15.54 9.27 1.96
N GLY A 261 15.76 8.25 2.79
CA GLY A 261 16.79 8.27 3.84
C GLY A 261 16.44 9.11 5.09
N LYS A 262 15.39 9.94 5.04
CA LYS A 262 14.77 10.56 6.24
C LYS A 262 13.58 9.73 6.74
N ALA A 263 12.78 9.23 5.78
CA ALA A 263 11.65 8.34 5.99
C ALA A 263 11.69 7.20 4.97
N LYS A 264 10.88 6.18 5.22
CA LYS A 264 10.60 5.09 4.29
C LYS A 264 9.46 5.48 3.36
N LEU A 265 9.66 5.31 2.05
CA LEU A 265 8.72 5.79 1.04
C LEU A 265 7.83 4.63 0.56
N ILE A 266 6.53 4.74 0.81
CA ILE A 266 5.54 3.75 0.40
C ILE A 266 4.88 4.23 -0.90
N SER A 267 4.73 3.32 -1.87
CA SER A 267 4.27 3.62 -3.23
C SER A 267 2.93 4.37 -3.28
N PRO A 268 2.53 4.89 -4.45
CA PRO A 268 1.12 5.16 -4.71
C PRO A 268 0.28 3.90 -4.42
N ALA A 269 -0.89 4.09 -3.83
CA ALA A 269 -1.82 3.03 -3.48
C ALA A 269 -2.72 2.71 -4.67
N ILE A 270 -2.58 1.52 -5.25
CA ILE A 270 -3.38 1.08 -6.40
C ILE A 270 -4.66 0.35 -5.99
N THR A 271 -5.70 0.44 -6.82
CA THR A 271 -6.91 -0.38 -6.69
C THR A 271 -6.63 -1.88 -6.92
N ASN A 272 -7.64 -2.73 -6.68
CA ASN A 272 -7.66 -4.11 -7.16
C ASN A 272 -8.25 -4.30 -8.57
N GLY A 273 -8.39 -3.21 -9.35
CA GLY A 273 -8.97 -3.23 -10.69
C GLY A 273 -8.13 -3.95 -11.75
N GLY A 274 -8.82 -4.49 -12.77
CA GLY A 274 -8.20 -5.10 -13.95
C GLY A 274 -7.47 -4.09 -14.85
N ALA A 275 -6.59 -4.59 -15.73
CA ALA A 275 -5.75 -3.75 -16.57
C ALA A 275 -6.57 -2.76 -17.43
N PRO A 276 -6.19 -1.47 -17.53
CA PRO A 276 -4.89 -0.89 -17.17
C PRO A 276 -4.70 -0.50 -15.70
N MET A 277 -5.69 -0.75 -14.83
CA MET A 277 -5.63 -0.41 -13.40
C MET A 277 -4.78 -1.41 -12.59
N GLY A 278 -4.69 -1.19 -11.28
CA GLY A 278 -4.12 -2.15 -10.32
C GLY A 278 -2.66 -2.50 -10.62
N VAL A 279 -2.34 -3.80 -10.56
CA VAL A 279 -0.99 -4.33 -10.79
C VAL A 279 -0.38 -3.86 -12.13
N GLN A 280 -1.21 -3.63 -13.16
CA GLN A 280 -0.70 -3.11 -14.44
C GLN A 280 -0.20 -1.67 -14.32
N TRP A 281 -0.98 -0.79 -13.68
CA TRP A 281 -0.55 0.58 -13.41
C TRP A 281 0.73 0.61 -12.59
N MET A 282 0.85 -0.27 -11.58
CA MET A 282 2.06 -0.38 -10.75
C MET A 282 3.29 -0.83 -11.54
N ARG A 283 3.16 -1.82 -12.44
CA ARG A 283 4.25 -2.19 -13.38
C ARG A 283 4.71 -0.98 -14.19
N ASP A 284 3.78 -0.25 -14.78
CA ASP A 284 4.09 0.88 -15.66
C ASP A 284 4.71 2.06 -14.87
N PHE A 285 4.24 2.31 -13.65
CA PHE A 285 4.81 3.30 -12.73
C PHE A 285 6.26 2.95 -12.35
N LEU A 286 6.52 1.70 -11.92
CA LEU A 286 7.86 1.25 -11.58
C LEU A 286 8.82 1.28 -12.79
N ALA A 287 8.33 0.98 -13.99
CA ALA A 287 9.10 1.10 -15.23
C ALA A 287 9.45 2.56 -15.58
N ALA A 288 8.53 3.51 -15.34
CA ALA A 288 8.77 4.94 -15.56
C ALA A 288 9.63 5.58 -14.45
N CYS A 289 9.53 5.11 -13.21
CA CYS A 289 10.21 5.66 -12.04
C CYS A 289 11.67 5.18 -11.91
N THR A 290 12.44 5.32 -12.99
CA THR A 290 13.87 4.97 -13.04
C THR A 290 14.69 5.68 -11.95
N GLY A 291 15.27 4.90 -11.03
CA GLY A 291 16.04 5.43 -9.90
C GLY A 291 15.21 5.95 -8.72
N CYS A 292 13.92 5.66 -8.66
CA CYS A 292 13.08 5.92 -7.50
C CYS A 292 13.25 4.84 -6.41
N HIS A 293 13.02 5.22 -5.16
CA HIS A 293 13.09 4.34 -3.99
C HIS A 293 11.69 4.02 -3.47
N ILE A 294 11.30 2.75 -3.56
CA ILE A 294 10.03 2.22 -3.03
C ILE A 294 10.35 1.21 -1.94
N ASP A 295 10.08 1.56 -0.68
CA ASP A 295 10.32 0.72 0.49
C ASP A 295 9.14 -0.23 0.81
N GLY A 296 7.96 0.08 0.30
CA GLY A 296 6.75 -0.74 0.43
C GLY A 296 5.72 -0.41 -0.65
N MET A 297 4.87 -1.37 -0.98
CA MET A 297 3.85 -1.25 -2.02
C MET A 297 2.47 -1.07 -1.39
N ALA A 298 1.88 0.12 -1.53
CA ALA A 298 0.51 0.38 -1.10
C ALA A 298 -0.51 -0.22 -2.08
N MET A 299 -1.57 -0.82 -1.54
CA MET A 299 -2.61 -1.54 -2.29
C MET A 299 -3.95 -1.47 -1.57
N HIS A 300 -5.04 -1.36 -2.33
CA HIS A 300 -6.42 -1.45 -1.85
C HIS A 300 -7.09 -2.73 -2.36
N MET A 301 -8.00 -3.32 -1.56
CA MET A 301 -8.72 -4.56 -1.90
C MET A 301 -10.21 -4.51 -1.54
N TYR A 302 -11.07 -4.47 -2.55
CA TYR A 302 -12.53 -4.49 -2.40
C TYR A 302 -13.16 -5.61 -3.24
N ASP A 303 -13.91 -6.49 -2.59
CA ASP A 303 -14.68 -7.59 -3.19
C ASP A 303 -15.70 -8.12 -2.15
N ALA A 304 -16.52 -9.11 -2.50
CA ALA A 304 -17.43 -9.78 -1.57
C ALA A 304 -16.67 -10.52 -0.45
N ALA A 305 -17.19 -10.44 0.79
CA ALA A 305 -16.61 -10.98 2.01
C ALA A 305 -16.35 -12.50 1.98
N TRP A 306 -17.09 -13.26 1.16
CA TRP A 306 -16.86 -14.68 0.95
C TRP A 306 -15.71 -15.00 -0.03
N ASN A 307 -15.25 -14.05 -0.86
CA ASN A 307 -14.21 -14.28 -1.87
C ASN A 307 -12.77 -14.23 -1.32
N THR A 308 -12.56 -14.79 -0.12
CA THR A 308 -11.26 -14.80 0.56
C THR A 308 -10.12 -15.42 -0.26
N GLY A 309 -10.45 -16.32 -1.19
CA GLY A 309 -9.51 -16.87 -2.17
C GLY A 309 -8.90 -15.80 -3.09
N TYR A 310 -9.71 -14.87 -3.62
CA TYR A 310 -9.21 -13.75 -4.42
C TYR A 310 -8.34 -12.81 -3.59
N PHE A 311 -8.82 -12.38 -2.41
CA PHE A 311 -8.08 -11.51 -1.48
C PHE A 311 -6.67 -12.04 -1.17
N THR A 312 -6.58 -13.31 -0.76
CA THR A 312 -5.30 -13.93 -0.38
C THR A 312 -4.40 -14.22 -1.58
N ASN A 313 -4.97 -14.62 -2.73
CA ASN A 313 -4.21 -14.86 -3.95
C ASN A 313 -3.62 -13.56 -4.53
N TYR A 314 -4.40 -12.50 -4.69
CA TYR A 314 -3.97 -11.25 -5.36
C TYR A 314 -2.74 -10.63 -4.68
N LEU A 315 -2.73 -10.57 -3.34
CA LEU A 315 -1.58 -10.07 -2.58
C LEU A 315 -0.38 -11.02 -2.66
N SER A 316 -0.61 -12.33 -2.62
CA SER A 316 0.46 -13.34 -2.74
C SER A 316 1.12 -13.30 -4.13
N THR A 317 0.34 -13.17 -5.20
CA THR A 317 0.86 -13.04 -6.57
C THR A 317 1.56 -11.70 -6.80
N THR A 318 1.04 -10.61 -6.24
CA THR A 318 1.68 -9.28 -6.36
C THR A 318 3.03 -9.25 -5.65
N TYR A 319 3.12 -9.82 -4.44
CA TYR A 319 4.39 -9.95 -3.75
C TYR A 319 5.38 -10.86 -4.51
N ALA A 320 4.89 -11.96 -5.10
CA ALA A 320 5.73 -12.85 -5.91
C ALA A 320 6.21 -12.21 -7.23
N GLU A 321 5.53 -11.19 -7.75
CA GLU A 321 5.94 -10.44 -8.94
C GLU A 321 7.01 -9.38 -8.62
N PHE A 322 6.81 -8.58 -7.57
CA PHE A 322 7.67 -7.42 -7.28
C PHE A 322 8.70 -7.62 -6.15
N GLY A 323 8.45 -8.52 -5.21
CA GLY A 323 9.28 -8.71 -4.00
C GLY A 323 9.25 -7.56 -2.98
N ILE A 324 8.46 -6.52 -3.22
CA ILE A 324 8.32 -5.34 -2.36
C ILE A 324 7.29 -5.62 -1.24
N PRO A 325 7.60 -5.37 0.05
CA PRO A 325 6.66 -5.59 1.16
C PRO A 325 5.35 -4.81 0.99
N ILE A 326 4.22 -5.48 1.18
CA ILE A 326 2.89 -4.91 0.93
C ILE A 326 2.39 -4.11 2.13
N TRP A 327 1.85 -2.94 1.84
CA TRP A 327 0.99 -2.13 2.70
C TRP A 327 -0.44 -2.23 2.17
N LEU A 328 -1.28 -3.04 2.82
CA LEU A 328 -2.69 -3.12 2.46
C LEU A 328 -3.42 -1.94 3.10
N THR A 329 -3.29 -0.75 2.52
CA THR A 329 -3.79 0.51 3.10
C THR A 329 -5.30 0.55 3.24
N GLU A 330 -6.02 -0.17 2.37
CA GLU A 330 -7.47 -0.33 2.47
C GLU A 330 -7.89 -1.76 2.14
N PHE A 331 -8.89 -2.25 2.86
CA PHE A 331 -9.71 -3.37 2.40
C PHE A 331 -11.07 -3.39 3.08
N ALA A 332 -12.08 -3.87 2.35
CA ALA A 332 -13.35 -4.29 2.92
C ALA A 332 -13.93 -5.47 2.13
N GLY A 333 -14.60 -6.39 2.83
CA GLY A 333 -15.46 -7.40 2.22
C GLY A 333 -16.90 -6.92 2.23
N SER A 334 -17.59 -6.88 1.09
CA SER A 334 -19.03 -6.55 1.04
C SER A 334 -19.92 -7.77 1.34
N GLY A 335 -21.14 -7.55 1.82
CA GLY A 335 -22.09 -8.62 2.18
C GLY A 335 -22.83 -8.36 3.49
N THR A 336 -23.49 -9.39 4.04
CA THR A 336 -24.18 -9.34 5.35
C THR A 336 -23.22 -9.11 6.52
N ALA A 337 -23.73 -8.65 7.67
CA ALA A 337 -22.90 -8.43 8.86
C ALA A 337 -22.20 -9.72 9.33
N GLU A 338 -22.87 -10.87 9.19
CA GLU A 338 -22.37 -12.20 9.49
C GLU A 338 -21.21 -12.60 8.56
N GLU A 339 -21.33 -12.33 7.26
CA GLU A 339 -20.25 -12.54 6.28
C GLU A 339 -19.05 -11.61 6.56
N GLN A 340 -19.29 -10.33 6.84
CA GLN A 340 -18.22 -9.36 7.16
C GLN A 340 -17.47 -9.74 8.45
N VAL A 341 -18.17 -10.19 9.50
CA VAL A 341 -17.58 -10.71 10.74
C VAL A 341 -16.79 -11.99 10.47
N THR A 342 -17.27 -12.87 9.59
CA THR A 342 -16.59 -14.12 9.21
C THR A 342 -15.31 -13.84 8.40
N PHE A 343 -15.39 -12.91 7.45
CA PHE A 343 -14.26 -12.41 6.65
C PHE A 343 -13.15 -11.85 7.53
N LEU A 344 -13.46 -10.93 8.47
CA LEU A 344 -12.45 -10.38 9.37
C LEU A 344 -11.80 -11.46 10.26
N LYS A 345 -12.59 -12.43 10.75
CA LYS A 345 -12.09 -13.55 11.57
C LYS A 345 -11.17 -14.51 10.80
N TYR A 346 -11.30 -14.61 9.48
CA TYR A 346 -10.39 -15.36 8.63
C TYR A 346 -9.18 -14.53 8.18
N TYR A 347 -9.42 -13.32 7.69
CA TYR A 347 -8.45 -12.56 6.92
C TYR A 347 -7.43 -11.82 7.80
N LEU A 348 -7.82 -11.36 9.00
CA LEU A 348 -6.89 -10.71 9.92
C LEU A 348 -5.78 -11.68 10.40
N PRO A 349 -6.07 -12.91 10.88
CA PRO A 349 -5.02 -13.88 11.19
C PRO A 349 -4.17 -14.29 9.98
N TRP A 350 -4.75 -14.30 8.77
CA TRP A 350 -3.98 -14.56 7.55
C TRP A 350 -2.97 -13.43 7.27
N LEU A 351 -3.39 -12.16 7.35
CA LEU A 351 -2.53 -10.98 7.19
C LEU A 351 -1.42 -10.92 8.25
N GLU A 352 -1.71 -11.33 9.49
CA GLU A 352 -0.69 -11.48 10.54
C GLU A 352 0.33 -12.57 10.21
N ALA A 353 -0.12 -13.73 9.73
CA ALA A 353 0.76 -14.85 9.39
C ALA A 353 1.68 -14.59 8.18
N GLN A 354 1.33 -13.67 7.28
CA GLN A 354 2.13 -13.40 6.08
C GLN A 354 3.36 -12.53 6.39
N PRO A 355 4.60 -12.97 6.13
CA PRO A 355 5.80 -12.16 6.38
C PRO A 355 5.96 -11.00 5.39
N PHE A 356 5.26 -11.04 4.26
CA PHE A 356 5.31 -10.02 3.21
C PHE A 356 4.27 -8.89 3.39
N ILE A 357 3.27 -9.07 4.25
CA ILE A 357 2.36 -8.01 4.67
C ILE A 357 3.06 -7.22 5.77
N PHE A 358 3.50 -6.01 5.46
CA PHE A 358 4.20 -5.14 6.40
C PHE A 358 3.22 -4.43 7.35
N ARG A 359 2.17 -3.85 6.79
CA ARG A 359 1.07 -3.16 7.50
C ARG A 359 -0.24 -3.34 6.73
N TYR A 360 -1.36 -3.25 7.45
CA TYR A 360 -2.69 -3.27 6.85
C TYR A 360 -3.66 -2.38 7.64
N ALA A 361 -4.67 -1.86 6.95
CA ALA A 361 -5.79 -1.12 7.54
C ALA A 361 -7.10 -1.49 6.82
N ALA A 362 -8.16 -1.74 7.58
CA ALA A 362 -9.48 -1.98 6.99
C ALA A 362 -10.23 -0.66 6.79
N PHE A 363 -10.99 -0.57 5.69
CA PHE A 363 -11.79 0.60 5.37
C PHE A 363 -13.11 0.54 6.17
N GLY A 364 -13.10 1.13 7.37
CA GLY A 364 -14.26 1.01 8.27
C GLY A 364 -14.35 1.96 9.46
N ALA A 365 -13.40 2.87 9.69
CA ALA A 365 -13.43 3.82 10.82
C ALA A 365 -14.44 4.98 10.61
N PHE A 366 -15.68 4.62 10.27
CA PHE A 366 -16.77 5.50 9.91
C PHE A 366 -18.02 5.16 10.73
N SER A 367 -18.88 6.17 10.93
CA SER A 367 -20.20 5.99 11.55
C SER A 367 -21.07 5.06 10.68
N GLY A 368 -21.60 4.00 11.28
CA GLY A 368 -22.39 2.97 10.61
C GLY A 368 -21.59 1.73 10.15
N THR A 369 -20.25 1.77 10.17
CA THR A 369 -19.40 0.62 9.80
C THR A 369 -18.74 -0.01 11.02
N PHE A 370 -17.61 0.52 11.51
CA PHE A 370 -16.99 0.05 12.76
C PHE A 370 -17.43 0.86 13.99
N VAL A 371 -18.02 2.03 13.80
CA VAL A 371 -18.32 2.97 14.89
C VAL A 371 -19.80 3.37 14.86
N ASN A 372 -20.42 3.47 16.02
CA ASN A 372 -21.80 3.93 16.20
C ASN A 372 -21.85 5.47 16.23
N ALA A 373 -23.05 6.04 16.11
CA ALA A 373 -23.25 7.50 16.16
C ALA A 373 -22.84 8.15 17.51
N ASP A 374 -22.69 7.38 18.57
CA ASP A 374 -22.22 7.81 19.90
C ASP A 374 -20.69 7.65 20.09
N GLY A 375 -19.96 7.15 19.09
CA GLY A 375 -18.52 6.90 19.15
C GLY A 375 -18.12 5.54 19.76
N SER A 376 -19.08 4.71 20.19
CA SER A 376 -18.81 3.32 20.59
C SER A 376 -18.55 2.42 19.38
N LEU A 377 -17.92 1.25 19.57
CA LEU A 377 -17.68 0.30 18.47
C LEU A 377 -18.94 -0.51 18.12
N THR A 378 -19.18 -0.74 16.84
CA THR A 378 -20.15 -1.75 16.37
C THR A 378 -19.64 -3.16 16.66
N ALA A 379 -20.49 -4.19 16.50
CA ALA A 379 -20.05 -5.58 16.58
C ALA A 379 -18.94 -5.93 15.57
N LEU A 380 -18.95 -5.29 14.40
CA LEU A 380 -17.92 -5.43 13.37
C LEU A 380 -16.63 -4.69 13.76
N GLY A 381 -16.73 -3.47 14.27
CA GLY A 381 -15.58 -2.71 14.80
C GLY A 381 -14.91 -3.40 15.98
N LEU A 382 -15.69 -3.98 16.89
CA LEU A 382 -15.19 -4.78 17.99
C LEU A 382 -14.49 -6.06 17.48
N THR A 383 -15.05 -6.71 16.45
CA THR A 383 -14.39 -7.85 15.76
C THR A 383 -13.04 -7.43 15.17
N TYR A 384 -12.96 -6.29 14.49
CA TYR A 384 -11.70 -5.76 13.96
C TYR A 384 -10.69 -5.46 15.08
N ALA A 385 -11.12 -4.82 16.17
CA ALA A 385 -10.26 -4.49 17.31
C ALA A 385 -9.67 -5.74 17.98
N GLN A 386 -10.49 -6.77 18.21
CA GLN A 386 -10.14 -7.92 19.05
C GLN A 386 -9.49 -9.09 18.30
N THR A 387 -9.60 -9.16 16.97
CA THR A 387 -9.06 -10.29 16.19
C THR A 387 -7.60 -10.04 15.77
N VAL A 388 -6.64 -10.58 16.52
CA VAL A 388 -5.18 -10.69 16.21
C VAL A 388 -4.59 -11.86 17.00
#